data_AF-A0A7X9DDY2-F1
#
_entry.id   AF-A0A7X9DDY2-F1
#
_cell.length_a   1.000
_cell.length_b   1.000
_cell.length_c   1.000
_cell.angle_alpha   90.00
_cell.angle_beta   90.00
_cell.angle_gamma   90.00
#
_symmetry.space_group_name_H-M   'P 1'
#
loop_
_entity.id
_entity.type
_entity.pdbx_description
1 polymer ?
#
loop_
_entity_poly.entity_id
_entity_poly.type
_entity_poly.pdbx_seq_one_letter_code
_entity_poly.pdbx_strand_id
1 'polypeptide(L)' 'MDCNFIFCLHNHQPVGNFDHVFEWAYNDCYRKTLDLLYQYPEFKFAIHNTGPLLEWIERHDPTYCDILAQMV' A
#
# COMPACT_ATOMS: atom_id res chain seq x y z
N MET A 1 23.61 -15.69 17.28
CA MET A 1 23.71 -14.97 15.99
C MET A 1 22.31 -14.50 15.68
N ASP A 2 22.13 -13.19 15.58
CA ASP A 2 20.84 -12.62 15.21
C ASP A 2 20.67 -12.67 13.69
N CYS A 3 19.48 -13.05 13.25
CA CYS A 3 19.11 -13.06 11.84
C CYS A 3 18.36 -11.76 11.54
N ASN A 4 18.86 -10.99 10.58
CA ASN A 4 18.15 -9.81 10.11
C ASN A 4 17.02 -10.23 9.18
N PHE A 5 15.80 -9.78 9.49
CA PHE A 5 14.62 -9.99 8.65
C PHE A 5 14.23 -8.69 7.94
N ILE A 6 13.93 -8.81 6.64
CA ILE A 6 13.44 -7.71 5.81
C ILE A 6 12.12 -8.16 5.18
N PHE A 7 11.07 -7.36 5.36
CA PHE A 7 9.77 -7.57 4.74
C PHE A 7 9.45 -6.43 3.78
N CYS A 8 9.07 -6.78 2.55
CA CYS A 8 8.76 -5.80 1.50
C CYS A 8 7.48 -6.17 0.77
N LEU A 9 6.66 -5.16 0.47
CA LEU A 9 5.47 -5.27 -0.38
C LEU A 9 5.69 -4.53 -1.70
N HIS A 10 5.20 -5.13 -2.79
CA HIS A 10 5.19 -4.53 -4.12
C HIS A 10 3.77 -4.57 -4.69
N ASN A 11 3.14 -3.40 -4.72
CA ASN A 11 1.80 -3.23 -5.26
C ASN A 11 1.87 -2.57 -6.63
N HIS A 12 1.26 -3.22 -7.61
CA HIS A 12 1.31 -2.79 -9.00
C HIS A 12 -0.07 -2.94 -9.65
N GLN A 13 -0.51 -1.89 -10.33
CA GLN A 13 -1.56 -1.98 -11.33
C GLN A 13 -1.06 -1.40 -12.67
N PRO A 14 -1.22 -2.13 -13.79
CA PRO A 14 -0.78 -1.65 -15.10
C PRO A 14 -1.71 -0.55 -15.64
N VAL A 15 -1.14 0.35 -16.44
CA VAL A 15 -1.92 1.32 -17.22
C VAL A 15 -2.89 0.57 -18.15
N GLY A 16 -4.13 1.03 -18.19
CA GLY A 16 -5.18 0.44 -19.02
C GLY A 16 -5.93 -0.74 -18.38
N ASN A 17 -5.62 -1.10 -17.13
CA ASN A 17 -6.43 -2.07 -16.39
C ASN A 17 -7.81 -1.48 -16.06
N PHE A 18 -8.80 -2.35 -15.81
CA PHE A 18 -10.16 -1.92 -15.53
C PHE A 18 -10.28 -1.31 -14.13
N ASP A 19 -11.05 -0.23 -14.01
CA ASP A 19 -11.25 0.51 -12.76
C ASP A 19 -11.72 -0.39 -11.60
N HIS A 20 -12.68 -1.28 -11.85
CA HIS A 20 -13.17 -2.23 -10.84
C HIS A 20 -12.09 -3.21 -10.35
N VAL A 21 -11.03 -3.47 -11.14
CA VAL A 21 -9.90 -4.31 -10.70
C VAL A 21 -9.01 -3.53 -9.72
N PHE A 22 -8.83 -2.22 -9.93
CA PHE A 22 -8.17 -1.36 -8.94
C PHE A 22 -8.99 -1.31 -7.66
N GLU A 23 -10.30 -1.05 -7.75
CA GLU A 23 -11.18 -0.98 -6.57
C GLU A 23 -11.20 -2.28 -5.78
N TRP A 24 -11.31 -3.42 -6.46
CA TRP A 24 -11.27 -4.73 -5.81
C TRP A 24 -9.94 -4.97 -5.09
N ALA A 25 -8.81 -4.73 -5.76
CA ALA A 25 -7.49 -4.92 -5.15
C ALA A 25 -7.22 -3.91 -4.01
N TYR A 26 -7.73 -2.69 -4.12
CA TYR A 26 -7.64 -1.68 -3.08
C TYR A 26 -8.36 -2.12 -1.81
N ASN A 27 -9.63 -2.49 -1.95
CA ASN A 27 -10.48 -2.91 -0.85
C ASN A 27 -10.03 -4.23 -0.24
N ASP A 28 -9.54 -5.17 -1.05
CA ASP A 28 -9.20 -6.50 -0.56
C ASP A 28 -7.75 -6.65 -0.08
N CYS A 29 -6.83 -5.82 -0.58
CA CYS A 29 -5.41 -5.94 -0.28
C CYS A 29 -4.80 -4.63 0.24
N TYR A 30 -4.75 -3.58 -0.57
CA TYR A 30 -3.88 -2.42 -0.29
C TYR A 30 -4.30 -1.69 0.99
N ARG A 31 -5.59 -1.35 1.10
CA ARG A 31 -6.11 -0.61 2.26
C ARG A 31 -6.03 -1.42 3.54
N LYS A 32 -6.53 -2.66 3.51
CA LYS A 32 -6.50 -3.58 4.67
C LYS A 32 -5.07 -3.81 5.18
N THR A 33 -4.12 -3.99 4.26
CA THR A 33 -2.71 -4.20 4.62
C THR A 33 -2.12 -2.96 5.27
N LEU A 34 -2.38 -1.77 4.72
CA LEU A 34 -1.89 -0.52 5.32
C LEU A 34 -2.50 -0.28 6.71
N ASP A 35 -3.82 -0.45 6.84
CA ASP A 35 -4.52 -0.28 8.13
C ASP A 35 -4.00 -1.25 9.19
N LEU A 36 -3.68 -2.49 8.81
CA LEU A 36 -3.09 -3.47 9.71
C LEU A 36 -1.68 -3.04 10.12
N LEU A 37 -0.81 -2.68 9.17
CA LEU A 37 0.57 -2.28 9.46
C LEU A 37 0.62 -1.02 10.33
N TYR A 38 -0.31 -0.08 10.15
CA TYR A 38 -0.43 1.12 10.98
C TYR A 38 -0.67 0.80 12.46
N GLN A 39 -1.32 -0.32 12.77
CA GLN A 39 -1.56 -0.77 14.15
C GLN A 39 -0.29 -1.32 14.84
N TYR A 40 0.79 -1.61 14.07
CA TYR A 40 2.03 -2.19 14.58
C TYR A 40 3.24 -1.29 14.26
N PRO A 41 3.40 -0.12 14.91
CA PRO A 41 4.46 0.84 14.61
C PRO A 41 5.89 0.31 14.83
N GLU A 42 6.05 -0.75 15.62
CA GLU A 42 7.34 -1.43 15.85
C GLU A 42 7.75 -2.35 14.68
N PHE A 43 6.81 -2.75 13.82
CA PHE A 43 7.08 -3.65 12.70
C PHE A 43 7.69 -2.89 11.52
N LYS A 44 8.91 -3.25 11.14
CA LYS A 44 9.65 -2.59 10.05
C LYS A 44 9.37 -3.27 8.72
N PHE A 45 9.00 -2.49 7.72
CA PHE A 45 8.75 -2.95 6.37
C PHE A 45 9.09 -1.90 5.33
N ALA A 46 9.14 -2.30 4.06
CA ALA A 46 9.13 -1.39 2.93
C ALA A 46 7.91 -1.64 2.04
N ILE A 47 7.37 -0.59 1.44
CA ILE A 47 6.27 -0.68 0.48
C ILE A 47 6.63 0.09 -0.80
N HIS A 48 6.45 -0.57 -1.93
CA HIS A 48 6.52 0.04 -3.24
C HIS A 48 5.13 0.01 -3.88
N ASN A 49 4.61 1.17 -4.26
CA ASN A 49 3.39 1.29 -5.06
C ASN A 49 3.77 1.91 -6.42
N THR A 50 3.25 1.37 -7.52
CA THR A 50 3.48 2.00 -8.83
C THR A 50 2.77 3.33 -8.97
N GLY A 51 3.30 4.21 -9.82
CA GLY A 51 2.72 5.53 -10.11
C GLY A 51 1.23 5.47 -10.50
N PRO A 52 0.83 4.67 -11.51
CA PRO A 52 -0.58 4.54 -11.90
C PRO A 52 -1.49 4.07 -10.76
N LEU A 53 -0.99 3.19 -9.88
CA LEU A 53 -1.72 2.76 -8.71
C LEU A 53 -1.88 3.91 -7.70
N LEU A 54 -0.80 4.62 -7.37
CA LEU A 54 -0.87 5.75 -6.44
C LEU A 54 -1.77 6.87 -6.96
N GLU A 55 -1.68 7.21 -8.24
CA GLU A 55 -2.55 8.21 -8.86
C GLU A 55 -4.03 7.79 -8.81
N TRP A 56 -4.32 6.49 -8.98
CA TRP A 56 -5.67 5.98 -8.81
C TRP A 56 -6.13 6.09 -7.35
N ILE A 57 -5.30 5.66 -6.40
CA ILE A 57 -5.61 5.71 -4.97
C ILE A 57 -5.84 7.15 -4.51
N GLU A 58 -4.96 8.09 -4.88
CA GLU A 58 -5.08 9.50 -4.49
C GLU A 58 -6.42 10.13 -4.93
N ARG A 59 -6.92 9.74 -6.10
CA ARG A 59 -8.22 10.23 -6.61
C ARG A 59 -9.43 9.64 -5.89
N HIS A 60 -9.32 8.44 -5.34
CA HIS A 60 -10.45 7.69 -4.75
C HIS A 60 -10.44 7.68 -3.22
N ASP A 61 -9.26 7.60 -2.61
CA ASP A 61 -9.03 7.63 -1.16
C ASP A 61 -7.67 8.28 -0.83
N PRO A 62 -7.60 9.63 -0.79
CA PRO A 62 -6.38 10.36 -0.46
C PRO A 62 -5.86 10.05 0.95
N THR A 63 -6.71 9.54 1.86
CA THR A 63 -6.30 9.22 3.23
C THR A 63 -5.25 8.11 3.29
N TYR A 64 -5.18 7.25 2.26
CA TYR A 64 -4.13 6.25 2.14
C TYR A 64 -2.73 6.90 2.10
N CYS A 65 -2.58 7.99 1.33
CA CYS A 65 -1.33 8.73 1.24
C CYS A 65 -1.02 9.48 2.55
N ASP A 66 -2.04 10.04 3.21
CA ASP A 66 -1.88 10.68 4.52
C ASP A 66 -1.39 9.69 5.58
N ILE A 67 -1.92 8.47 5.59
CA ILE A 67 -1.48 7.39 6.49
C ILE A 67 -0.03 7.01 6.19
N LEU A 68 0.32 6.80 4.91
CA LEU A 68 1.72 6.52 4.53
C LEU A 68 2.67 7.63 4.99
N ALA A 69 2.28 8.90 4.86
CA ALA A 69 3.08 10.04 5.30
C ALA A 69 3.28 10.09 6.82
N GLN A 70 2.36 9.54 7.62
CA GLN A 70 2.52 9.42 9.07
C GLN A 70 3.46 8.29 9.49
N MET A 71 3.74 7.34 8.59
CA MET A 71 4.52 6.13 8.86
C MET A 71 6.00 6.26 8.45
N VAL A 72 6.42 7.42 7.93
CA VAL A 72 7.80 7.69 7.46
C VAL A 72 8.53 8.72 8.31
#